data_AF-A0A8S4AEB4-F1
#
_entry.id   AF-A0A8S4AEB4-F1
#
_cell.length_a   1.000
_cell.length_b   1.000
_cell.length_c   1.000
_cell.angle_alpha   90.00
_cell.angle_beta   90.00
_cell.angle_gamma   90.00
#
_symmetry.space_group_name_H-M   'P 1'
#
loop_
_entity.id
_entity.type
_entity.pdbx_description
1 polymer ?
#
loop_
_entity_poly.entity_id
_entity_poly.type
_entity_poly.pdbx_seq_one_letter_code
_entity_poly.pdbx_strand_id
1 'polypeptide(L)'
;YGSDFTAAMVKQAVMFDRFVDFTYVKKFSKELDAQIKKEIAQFRDILRASQGLHSGQISLEFYHKHKGRWPFQADSFPWKVWSVKLNVITLHNENDRSEFKTKLFEQLSDKVFSIIDVINRHECLPRMPAREEEGTPYLFRIYHQTTGPSPTL
;
A
#
# COMPACT_ATOMS: atom_id res chain seq x y z
N TYR A 1 -19.21 19.68 31.10
CA TYR A 1 -18.88 19.77 29.67
C TYR A 1 -18.42 18.40 29.19
N GLY A 2 -19.37 17.54 28.85
CA GLY A 2 -19.10 16.28 28.15
C GLY A 2 -19.26 16.54 26.66
N SER A 3 -18.19 16.38 25.90
CA SER A 3 -18.27 16.36 24.44
C SER A 3 -18.60 14.92 24.03
N ASP A 4 -19.83 14.69 23.60
CA ASP A 4 -20.20 13.44 22.94
C ASP A 4 -19.47 13.34 21.60
N PHE A 5 -18.81 12.21 21.36
CA PHE A 5 -18.08 11.94 20.13
C PHE A 5 -18.94 11.13 19.17
N THR A 6 -18.90 11.47 17.89
CA THR A 6 -19.50 10.66 16.82
C THR A 6 -18.39 9.98 16.03
N ALA A 7 -18.27 8.66 16.16
CA ALA A 7 -17.45 7.88 15.27
C ALA A 7 -18.08 7.91 13.86
N ALA A 8 -17.36 8.44 12.87
CA ALA A 8 -17.83 8.45 11.50
C ALA A 8 -17.84 7.00 10.95
N MET A 9 -18.95 6.60 10.33
CA MET A 9 -19.02 5.30 9.66
C MET A 9 -18.06 5.25 8.46
N VAL A 10 -17.11 4.31 8.49
CA VAL A 10 -16.23 4.04 7.35
C VAL A 10 -16.93 3.07 6.41
N LYS A 11 -17.35 3.56 5.24
CA LYS A 11 -17.91 2.70 4.17
C LYS A 11 -16.82 1.79 3.60
N GLN A 12 -17.15 0.52 3.40
CA GLN A 12 -16.28 -0.48 2.80
C GLN A 12 -16.94 -1.05 1.54
N ALA A 13 -16.12 -1.54 0.62
CA ALA A 13 -16.58 -2.22 -0.59
C ALA A 13 -15.82 -3.53 -0.76
N VAL A 14 -16.54 -4.59 -1.11
CA VAL A 14 -15.97 -5.87 -1.54
C VAL A 14 -15.67 -5.75 -3.04
N MET A 15 -14.43 -6.05 -3.40
CA MET A 15 -13.91 -6.00 -4.76
C MET A 15 -13.54 -7.40 -5.21
N PHE A 16 -13.90 -7.74 -6.45
CA PHE A 16 -13.50 -8.98 -7.09
C PHE A 16 -12.56 -8.69 -8.26
N ASP A 17 -11.36 -9.27 -8.23
CA ASP A 17 -10.37 -9.19 -9.29
C ASP A 17 -10.38 -10.48 -10.13
N ARG A 18 -10.72 -10.36 -11.42
CA ARG A 18 -10.81 -11.50 -12.36
C ARG A 18 -9.44 -12.00 -12.85
N PHE A 19 -8.40 -11.19 -12.76
CA PHE A 19 -7.06 -11.60 -13.19
C PHE A 19 -6.42 -12.55 -12.20
N VAL A 20 -6.71 -12.39 -10.90
CA VAL A 20 -6.17 -13.23 -9.82
C VAL A 20 -7.22 -14.14 -9.18
N ASP A 21 -8.50 -14.02 -9.57
CA ASP A 21 -9.66 -14.66 -8.89
C ASP A 21 -9.64 -14.42 -7.38
N PHE A 22 -9.35 -13.17 -6.99
CA PHE A 22 -9.19 -12.80 -5.59
C PHE A 22 -10.25 -11.78 -5.17
N THR A 23 -10.77 -11.94 -3.95
CA THR A 23 -11.72 -11.00 -3.35
C THR A 23 -11.05 -10.25 -2.22
N TYR A 24 -11.12 -8.92 -2.23
CA TYR A 24 -10.56 -8.08 -1.18
C TYR A 24 -11.52 -6.98 -0.76
N VAL A 25 -11.37 -6.51 0.47
CA VAL A 25 -12.13 -5.38 1.01
C VAL A 25 -11.29 -4.11 0.93
N LYS A 26 -11.90 -3.01 0.50
CA LYS A 26 -11.26 -1.69 0.55
C LYS A 26 -12.17 -0.63 1.15
N LYS A 27 -11.57 0.42 1.70
CA LYS A 27 -12.30 1.63 2.10
C LYS A 27 -12.91 2.30 0.86
N PHE A 28 -14.16 2.72 0.99
CA PHE A 28 -14.83 3.49 -0.05
C PHE A 28 -14.43 4.97 0.05
N SER A 29 -13.38 5.36 -0.67
CA SER A 29 -12.98 6.75 -0.90
C SER A 29 -12.45 6.87 -2.32
N LYS A 30 -13.04 7.77 -3.11
CA LYS A 30 -12.65 7.97 -4.52
C LYS A 30 -11.27 8.62 -4.62
N GLU A 31 -10.97 9.54 -3.70
CA GLU A 31 -9.73 10.29 -3.62
C GLU A 31 -8.57 9.35 -3.30
N LEU A 32 -8.73 8.51 -2.27
CA LEU A 32 -7.73 7.51 -1.89
C LEU A 32 -7.51 6.49 -3.01
N ASP A 33 -8.59 5.99 -3.62
CA ASP A 33 -8.52 5.03 -4.73
C ASP A 33 -7.79 5.63 -5.95
N ALA A 34 -8.08 6.88 -6.30
CA ALA A 34 -7.41 7.57 -7.39
C ALA A 34 -5.91 7.79 -7.11
N GLN A 35 -5.56 8.20 -5.89
CA GLN A 35 -4.16 8.38 -5.50
C GLN A 35 -3.38 7.06 -5.55
N ILE A 36 -3.92 5.98 -4.98
CA ILE A 36 -3.29 4.65 -5.00
C ILE A 36 -3.13 4.16 -6.45
N LYS A 37 -4.18 4.28 -7.27
CA LYS A 37 -4.14 3.82 -8.67
C LYS A 37 -3.12 4.60 -9.51
N LYS A 38 -2.95 5.90 -9.26
CA LYS A 38 -1.95 6.72 -9.94
C LYS A 38 -0.54 6.17 -9.70
N GLU A 39 -0.20 5.92 -8.44
CA GLU A 39 1.13 5.41 -8.04
C GLU A 39 1.36 3.98 -8.57
N ILE A 40 0.33 3.12 -8.53
CA ILE A 40 0.39 1.77 -9.12
C ILE A 40 0.60 1.83 -10.63
N ALA A 41 -0.08 2.74 -11.34
CA ALA A 41 0.07 2.89 -12.78
C ALA A 41 1.48 3.34 -13.15
N GLN A 42 2.02 4.34 -12.44
CA GLN A 42 3.40 4.81 -12.62
C GLN A 42 4.41 3.70 -12.38
N PHE A 43 4.26 2.97 -11.27
CA PHE A 43 5.12 1.83 -10.96
C PHE A 43 5.08 0.74 -12.04
N ARG A 44 3.88 0.36 -12.49
CA ARG A 44 3.67 -0.61 -13.58
C ARG A 44 4.36 -0.18 -14.86
N ASP A 45 4.25 1.10 -15.22
CA ASP A 45 4.81 1.60 -16.48
C ASP A 45 6.34 1.58 -16.43
N ILE A 46 6.95 1.92 -15.28
CA ILE A 46 8.40 1.82 -15.08
C ILE A 46 8.87 0.35 -15.13
N LEU A 47 8.15 -0.57 -14.47
CA LEU A 47 8.46 -2.01 -14.49
C LEU A 47 8.41 -2.61 -15.90
N ARG A 48 7.51 -2.11 -16.75
CA ARG A 48 7.40 -2.56 -18.15
C ARG A 48 8.47 -1.94 -19.04
N ALA A 49 8.91 -0.72 -18.75
CA ALA A 49 9.93 -0.02 -19.50
C ALA A 49 11.36 -0.49 -19.17
N SER A 50 11.59 -1.06 -17.99
CA SER A 50 12.92 -1.54 -17.59
C SER A 50 13.36 -2.71 -18.47
N GLN A 51 14.44 -2.54 -19.24
CA GLN A 51 15.07 -3.64 -19.97
C GLN A 51 15.91 -4.48 -18.99
N GLY A 52 15.52 -5.75 -18.79
CA GLY A 52 16.22 -6.66 -17.89
C GLY A 52 15.29 -7.31 -16.86
N LEU A 53 15.79 -7.50 -15.63
CA LEU A 53 15.03 -8.16 -14.57
C LEU A 53 13.84 -7.29 -14.15
N HIS A 54 12.63 -7.68 -14.55
CA HIS A 54 11.37 -6.97 -14.24
C HIS A 54 10.95 -7.16 -12.77
N SER A 55 11.79 -6.73 -11.85
CA SER A 55 11.51 -6.77 -10.41
C SER A 55 11.45 -5.36 -9.84
N GLY A 56 10.64 -5.20 -8.79
CA GLY A 56 10.56 -3.93 -8.09
C GLY A 56 9.88 -4.05 -6.74
N GLN A 57 9.82 -2.92 -6.07
CA GLN A 57 9.19 -2.75 -4.77
C GLN A 57 8.30 -1.52 -4.80
N ILE A 58 7.07 -1.66 -4.28
CA ILE A 58 6.21 -0.53 -3.94
C ILE A 58 6.01 -0.51 -2.43
N SER A 59 6.12 0.68 -1.85
CA SER A 59 6.10 0.89 -0.41
C SER A 59 5.02 1.89 -0.03
N LEU A 60 4.23 1.56 0.98
CA LEU A 60 3.30 2.43 1.67
C LEU A 60 3.92 2.82 3.01
N GLU A 61 4.18 4.10 3.18
CA GLU A 61 4.73 4.64 4.43
C GLU A 61 3.69 5.53 5.11
N PHE A 62 3.44 5.26 6.38
CA PHE A 62 2.74 6.15 7.29
C PHE A 62 3.75 6.96 8.11
N TYR A 63 3.51 8.25 8.25
CA TYR A 63 4.42 9.18 8.89
C TYR A 63 3.70 10.22 9.77
N HIS A 64 4.44 10.80 10.72
CA HIS A 64 4.01 12.00 11.45
C HIS A 64 4.66 13.22 10.85
N LYS A 65 3.94 14.34 10.76
CA LYS A 65 4.54 15.65 10.49
C LYS A 65 4.97 16.27 11.81
N HIS A 66 6.26 16.48 12.00
CA HIS A 66 6.73 17.26 13.12
C HIS A 66 6.60 18.75 12.79
N LYS A 67 5.76 19.46 13.55
CA LYS A 67 5.71 20.92 13.51
C LYS A 67 6.86 21.45 14.38
N GLY A 68 8.08 21.38 13.86
CA GLY A 68 9.25 21.95 14.52
C GLY A 68 9.11 23.47 14.67
N ARG A 69 9.61 24.03 15.78
CA ARG A 69 9.66 25.50 16.00
C ARG A 69 10.64 26.22 15.07
N TRP A 70 11.39 25.49 14.23
CA TRP A 70 12.39 26.03 13.32
C TRP A 70 11.83 26.21 11.90
N PRO A 71 11.94 27.41 11.29
CA PRO A 71 11.29 27.74 10.02
C PRO A 71 11.83 26.99 8.78
N PHE A 72 12.79 26.08 8.93
CA PHE A 72 13.44 25.38 7.81
C PHE A 72 13.42 23.85 7.90
N GLN A 73 12.81 23.25 8.93
CA GLN A 73 12.78 21.80 9.10
C GLN A 73 11.36 21.31 9.39
N ALA A 74 10.60 21.04 8.32
CA ALA A 74 9.42 20.20 8.40
C ALA A 74 9.88 18.74 8.33
N ASP A 75 10.31 18.17 9.45
CA ASP A 75 10.73 16.78 9.49
C ASP A 75 9.51 15.85 9.52
N SER A 76 9.48 14.88 8.60
CA SER A 76 8.51 13.80 8.60
C SER A 76 9.14 12.54 9.19
N PHE A 77 8.51 11.95 10.21
CA PHE A 77 9.01 10.74 10.85
C PHE A 77 8.16 9.53 10.45
N PRO A 78 8.71 8.56 9.70
CA PRO A 78 7.99 7.34 9.37
C PRO A 78 7.79 6.52 10.65
N TRP A 79 6.58 6.03 10.86
CA TRP A 79 6.28 5.12 11.98
C TRP A 79 5.88 3.73 11.51
N LYS A 80 5.47 3.57 10.24
CA LYS A 80 5.21 2.26 9.65
C LYS A 80 5.47 2.29 8.15
N VAL A 81 6.21 1.30 7.66
CA VAL A 81 6.42 1.09 6.22
C VAL A 81 5.99 -0.33 5.87
N TRP A 82 5.11 -0.46 4.89
CA TRP A 82 4.74 -1.72 4.28
C TRP A 82 5.33 -1.77 2.88
N SER A 83 6.12 -2.79 2.58
CA SER A 83 6.78 -2.93 1.27
C SER A 83 6.36 -4.22 0.60
N VAL A 84 5.84 -4.11 -0.62
CA VAL A 84 5.50 -5.25 -1.49
C VAL A 84 6.56 -5.35 -2.57
N LYS A 85 7.30 -6.46 -2.55
CA LYS A 85 8.27 -6.81 -3.59
C LYS A 85 7.59 -7.71 -4.62
N LEU A 86 7.86 -7.46 -5.88
CA LEU A 86 7.29 -8.23 -6.99
C LEU A 86 8.35 -8.57 -8.02
N ASN A 87 8.14 -9.70 -8.67
CA ASN A 87 8.86 -10.15 -9.85
C ASN A 87 7.83 -10.37 -10.95
N VAL A 88 8.01 -9.72 -12.10
CA VAL A 88 7.18 -9.94 -13.28
C VAL A 88 7.75 -11.16 -14.01
N ILE A 89 6.86 -12.09 -14.32
CA ILE A 89 7.16 -13.27 -15.10
C ILE A 89 6.42 -13.20 -16.42
N THR A 90 7.02 -13.79 -17.46
CA THR A 90 6.37 -13.97 -18.76
C THR A 90 5.90 -15.41 -18.86
N LEU A 91 4.62 -15.61 -19.21
CA LEU A 91 4.01 -16.92 -19.38
C LEU A 91 3.69 -17.11 -20.87
N HIS A 92 3.96 -18.30 -21.40
CA HIS A 92 3.93 -18.54 -22.84
C HIS A 92 2.67 -19.26 -23.32
N ASN A 93 1.87 -19.84 -22.42
CA ASN A 93 0.65 -20.55 -22.76
C ASN A 93 -0.42 -20.44 -21.64
N GLU A 94 -1.65 -20.84 -21.99
CA GLU A 94 -2.80 -20.77 -21.08
C GLU A 94 -2.74 -21.76 -19.92
N ASN A 95 -2.08 -22.92 -20.10
CA ASN A 95 -1.91 -23.90 -19.03
C ASN A 95 -1.01 -23.36 -17.92
N ASP A 96 0.15 -22.81 -18.28
CA ASP A 96 1.08 -22.16 -17.35
C ASP A 96 0.42 -20.95 -16.68
N ARG A 97 -0.43 -20.21 -17.42
CA ARG A 97 -1.22 -19.11 -16.87
C ARG A 97 -2.20 -19.56 -15.81
N SER A 98 -2.89 -20.69 -16.05
CA SER A 98 -3.83 -21.27 -15.08
C SER A 98 -3.12 -21.77 -13.82
N GLU A 99 -2.02 -22.53 -13.98
CA GLU A 99 -1.25 -23.03 -12.85
C GLU A 99 -0.62 -21.89 -12.03
N PHE A 100 -0.07 -20.89 -12.71
CA PHE A 100 0.47 -19.70 -12.04
C PHE A 100 -0.60 -18.92 -11.30
N LYS A 101 -1.82 -18.81 -11.85
CA LYS A 101 -2.94 -18.13 -11.20
C LYS A 101 -3.29 -18.79 -9.87
N THR A 102 -3.36 -20.13 -9.81
CA THR A 102 -3.61 -20.87 -8.57
C THR A 102 -2.52 -20.61 -7.53
N LYS A 103 -1.24 -20.68 -7.93
CA LYS A 103 -0.11 -20.37 -7.04
C LYS A 103 -0.13 -18.92 -6.54
N LEU A 104 -0.47 -17.97 -7.41
CA LEU A 104 -0.57 -16.56 -7.06
C LEU A 104 -1.72 -16.31 -6.06
N PHE A 105 -2.85 -16.98 -6.23
CA PHE A 105 -3.98 -16.91 -5.32
C PHE A 105 -3.60 -17.40 -3.90
N GLU A 106 -2.92 -18.54 -3.81
CA GLU A 106 -2.43 -19.08 -2.53
C GLU A 106 -1.46 -18.10 -1.86
N GLN A 107 -0.46 -17.61 -2.62
CA GLN A 107 0.50 -16.63 -2.10
C GLN A 107 -0.17 -15.35 -1.64
N LEU A 108 -1.14 -14.83 -2.39
CA LEU A 108 -1.85 -13.60 -2.04
C LEU A 108 -2.68 -13.79 -0.76
N SER A 109 -3.34 -14.94 -0.62
CA SER A 109 -4.09 -15.31 0.58
C SER A 109 -3.18 -15.31 1.81
N ASP A 110 -2.04 -15.99 1.74
CA ASP A 110 -1.05 -16.03 2.82
C ASP A 110 -0.54 -14.64 3.19
N LYS A 111 -0.29 -13.77 2.20
CA LYS A 111 0.14 -12.38 2.47
C LYS A 111 -0.96 -11.57 3.15
N VAL A 112 -2.22 -11.75 2.78
CA VAL A 112 -3.34 -11.05 3.45
C VAL A 112 -3.46 -11.51 4.90
N PHE A 113 -3.39 -12.81 5.18
CA PHE A 113 -3.39 -13.31 6.57
C PHE A 113 -2.18 -12.79 7.36
N SER A 114 -1.00 -12.75 6.74
CA SER A 114 0.19 -12.17 7.37
C SER A 114 0.01 -10.68 7.70
N ILE A 115 -0.65 -9.91 6.83
CA ILE A 115 -0.99 -8.49 7.12
C ILE A 115 -1.93 -8.41 8.32
N ILE A 116 -2.98 -9.24 8.36
CA ILE A 116 -3.94 -9.28 9.48
C ILE A 116 -3.22 -9.61 10.80
N ASP A 117 -2.38 -10.63 10.80
CA ASP A 117 -1.61 -11.05 11.98
C ASP A 117 -0.68 -9.94 12.47
N VAL A 118 -0.01 -9.24 11.56
CA VAL A 118 0.85 -8.11 11.93
C VAL A 118 0.02 -6.96 12.49
N ILE A 119 -1.09 -6.60 11.85
CA ILE A 119 -1.97 -5.51 12.32
C ILE A 119 -2.56 -5.82 13.70
N ASN A 120 -2.89 -7.08 13.98
CA ASN A 120 -3.46 -7.52 15.26
C ASN A 120 -2.45 -7.51 16.41
N ARG A 121 -1.15 -7.34 16.16
CA ARG A 121 -0.15 -7.17 17.23
C ARG A 121 -0.36 -5.81 17.90
N HIS A 122 -0.35 -5.79 19.22
CA HIS A 122 -0.56 -4.58 20.04
C HIS A 122 0.41 -3.41 19.71
N GLU A 123 1.53 -3.71 19.07
CA GLU A 123 2.57 -2.74 18.68
C GLU A 123 2.30 -2.05 17.33
N CYS A 124 1.29 -2.48 16.56
CA CYS A 124 1.04 -1.97 15.21
C CYS A 124 0.11 -0.75 15.15
N LEU A 125 -0.37 -0.26 16.30
CA LEU A 125 -1.09 1.00 16.39
C LEU A 125 -0.10 2.14 16.68
N PRO A 126 -0.14 3.25 15.93
CA PRO A 126 0.62 4.43 16.32
C PRO A 126 0.12 4.94 17.68
N ARG A 127 0.98 5.68 18.39
CA ARG A 127 0.55 6.37 19.61
C ARG A 127 -0.67 7.21 19.28
N MET A 128 -1.68 7.13 20.13
CA MET A 128 -2.96 7.80 19.93
C MET A 128 -2.74 9.27 19.56
N PRO A 129 -3.31 9.78 18.45
CA PRO A 129 -3.17 11.17 18.06
C PRO A 129 -3.64 12.10 19.20
N ALA A 130 -3.09 13.31 19.26
CA ALA A 130 -3.63 14.32 20.17
C ALA A 130 -5.11 14.57 19.88
N ARG A 131 -5.90 15.02 20.86
CA ARG A 131 -7.36 15.25 20.73
C ARG A 131 -7.78 16.09 19.51
N GLU A 132 -6.88 16.90 18.96
CA GLU A 132 -7.13 17.72 17.75
C GLU A 132 -7.02 16.95 16.42
N GLU A 133 -6.41 15.77 16.42
CA GLU A 133 -6.16 14.93 15.24
C GLU A 133 -7.05 13.67 15.21
N GLU A 134 -7.89 13.46 16.22
CA GLU A 134 -8.83 12.33 16.33
C GLU A 134 -9.86 12.37 15.17
N GLY A 135 -9.85 11.32 14.33
CA GLY A 135 -10.72 11.19 13.15
C GLY A 135 -10.07 11.56 11.82
N THR A 136 -8.86 12.13 11.84
CA THR A 136 -8.08 12.35 10.61
C THR A 136 -7.35 11.06 10.21
N PRO A 137 -7.38 10.64 8.93
CA PRO A 137 -6.61 9.49 8.48
C PRO A 137 -5.12 9.77 8.64
N TYR A 138 -4.35 8.73 9.02
CA TYR A 138 -2.90 8.85 9.11
C TYR A 138 -2.32 9.37 7.80
N LEU A 139 -1.36 10.28 7.93
CA LEU A 139 -0.60 10.75 6.78
C LEU A 139 0.18 9.59 6.19
N PHE A 140 0.09 9.45 4.87
CA PHE A 140 0.78 8.40 4.14
C PHE A 140 1.39 8.92 2.85
N ARG A 141 2.42 8.21 2.38
CA ARG A 141 2.99 8.36 1.05
C ARG A 141 3.24 6.99 0.44
N ILE A 142 3.14 6.92 -0.89
CA ILE A 142 3.47 5.73 -1.66
C ILE A 142 4.69 6.08 -2.51
N TYR A 143 5.64 5.17 -2.57
CA TYR A 143 6.81 5.29 -3.43
C TYR A 143 7.22 3.92 -3.95
N HIS A 144 7.96 3.88 -5.05
CA HIS A 144 8.36 2.64 -5.69
C HIS A 144 9.77 2.70 -6.27
N GLN A 145 10.40 1.54 -6.35
CA GLN A 145 11.75 1.36 -6.88
C GLN A 145 11.77 0.12 -7.78
N THR A 146 12.54 0.16 -8.86
CA THR A 146 12.75 -1.00 -9.75
C THR A 146 14.22 -1.40 -9.72
N THR A 147 14.49 -2.69 -9.64
CA THR A 147 15.86 -3.22 -9.67
C THR A 147 16.30 -3.41 -11.12
N GLY A 148 16.78 -2.33 -11.73
CA GLY A 148 17.40 -2.31 -13.06
C GLY A 148 18.48 -1.21 -13.12
N PRO A 149 19.38 -1.22 -14.12
CA PRO A 149 20.36 -0.13 -14.26
C PRO A 149 19.58 1.19 -14.35
N SER A 150 19.86 2.12 -13.44
CA SER A 150 19.32 3.47 -13.53
C SER A 150 19.77 4.05 -14.88
N PRO A 151 18.86 4.64 -15.68
CA PRO A 151 19.30 5.38 -16.85
C PRO A 151 20.22 6.47 -16.34
N THR A 152 21.49 6.36 -16.70
CA THR A 152 22.51 7.34 -16.38
C THR A 152 22.06 8.64 -17.05
N LEU A 153 21.83 9.68 -16.24
CA LEU A 153 21.67 11.05 -16.73
C LEU A 153 22.93 11.49 -17.46
#